data_AF-A0A959I5P5-F1
#
_entry.id   AF-A0A959I5P5-F1
#
_cell.length_a   1.000
_cell.length_b   1.000
_cell.length_c   1.000
_cell.angle_alpha   90.00
_cell.angle_beta   90.00
_cell.angle_gamma   90.00
#
_symmetry.space_group_name_H-M   'P 1'
#
loop_
_entity.id
_entity.type
_entity.pdbx_description
1 polymer ?
#
loop_
_entity_poly.entity_id
_entity_poly.type
_entity_poly.pdbx_seq_one_letter_code
_entity_poly.pdbx_strand_id
1 'polypeptide(L)'
;MYHDQGLIPFKTLSFGNGVNFTAGLPFVRTSPDHGTAFDIAGKNLADPSSFRKALFLGIDIARNRRMFSEMHENVLVKHERLPDNEEDEGPLDAGQ
;
A
#
# COMPACT_ATOMS: atom_id res chain seq x y z
N MET A 1 1.94 19.49 -14.23
CA MET A 1 0.58 19.61 -13.65
C MET A 1 0.66 20.39 -12.35
N TYR A 2 -0.41 21.11 -12.00
CA TYR A 2 -0.47 22.03 -10.87
C TYR A 2 -1.31 21.48 -9.71
N HIS A 3 -1.07 21.99 -8.50
CA HIS A 3 -1.73 21.59 -7.25
C HIS A 3 -3.27 21.58 -7.33
N ASP A 4 -3.86 22.66 -7.84
CA ASP A 4 -5.31 22.84 -7.82
C ASP A 4 -6.04 21.93 -8.83
N GLN A 5 -5.33 21.43 -9.85
CA GLN A 5 -5.89 20.47 -10.80
C GLN A 5 -6.21 19.13 -10.13
N GLY A 6 -5.46 18.75 -9.09
CA GLY A 6 -5.70 17.53 -8.31
C GLY A 6 -6.55 17.78 -7.07
N LEU A 7 -6.31 18.86 -6.33
CA LEU A 7 -6.94 19.05 -5.03
C LEU A 7 -8.42 19.49 -5.11
N ILE A 8 -8.81 20.31 -6.08
CA ILE A 8 -10.21 20.72 -6.23
C ILE A 8 -11.15 19.50 -6.39
N PRO A 9 -10.92 18.59 -7.35
CA PRO A 9 -11.78 17.41 -7.50
C PRO A 9 -11.66 16.47 -6.29
N PHE A 10 -10.47 16.30 -5.72
CA PHE A 10 -10.28 15.45 -4.53
C PHE A 10 -11.09 15.92 -3.32
N LYS A 11 -11.04 17.21 -2.99
CA LYS A 11 -11.80 17.77 -1.85
C LYS A 11 -13.30 17.69 -2.07
N THR A 12 -13.74 17.89 -3.31
CA THR A 12 -15.15 17.78 -3.70
C THR A 12 -15.67 16.35 -3.50
N LEU A 13 -14.90 15.33 -3.88
CA LEU A 13 -15.30 13.92 -3.79
C LEU A 13 -15.10 13.31 -2.40
N SER A 14 -14.16 13.83 -1.60
CA SER A 14 -13.81 13.24 -0.31
C SER A 14 -14.74 13.67 0.84
N PHE A 15 -15.62 14.66 0.67
CA PHE A 15 -16.60 15.11 1.68
C PHE A 15 -15.98 15.30 3.08
N GLY A 16 -14.82 15.98 3.17
CA GLY A 16 -14.14 16.22 4.46
C GLY A 16 -13.48 14.99 5.08
N ASN A 17 -13.47 13.85 4.37
CA ASN A 17 -12.86 12.60 4.80
C ASN A 17 -11.52 12.30 4.13
N GLY A 18 -10.99 13.24 3.34
CA GLY A 18 -9.70 13.13 2.68
C GLY A 18 -8.56 12.95 3.68
N VAL A 19 -7.51 12.27 3.24
CA VAL A 19 -6.25 12.10 3.96
C VAL A 19 -5.11 12.53 3.05
N ASN A 20 -4.24 13.38 3.56
CA ASN A 20 -3.00 13.73 2.89
C ASN A 20 -1.93 12.69 3.22
N PHE A 21 -1.38 12.05 2.19
CA PHE A 21 -0.26 11.10 2.31
C PHE A 21 1.00 11.72 1.72
N THR A 22 2.15 11.53 2.37
CA THR A 22 3.44 12.00 1.86
C THR A 22 4.28 10.82 1.41
N ALA A 23 4.43 10.68 0.10
CA ALA A 23 5.32 9.71 -0.52
C ALA A 23 6.79 10.17 -0.42
N GLY A 24 7.73 9.22 -0.57
CA GLY A 24 9.17 9.48 -0.64
C GLY A 24 9.90 9.60 0.70
N LEU A 25 9.19 9.62 1.83
CA LEU A 25 9.81 9.57 3.16
C LEU A 25 10.19 8.13 3.56
N PRO A 26 11.26 7.95 4.37
CA PRO A 26 11.66 6.64 4.88
C PRO A 26 10.70 6.07 5.95
N PHE A 27 9.72 6.87 6.38
CA PHE A 27 8.68 6.47 7.32
C PHE A 27 7.28 6.83 6.77
N VAL A 28 6.23 6.31 7.43
CA VAL A 28 4.85 6.60 7.04
C VAL A 28 4.43 7.96 7.61
N ARG A 29 3.92 8.85 6.75
CA ARG A 29 3.34 10.13 7.17
C ARG A 29 1.99 10.36 6.50
N THR A 30 0.97 10.51 7.33
CA THR A 30 -0.38 10.93 6.97
C THR A 30 -0.75 12.21 7.71
N SER A 31 -1.70 12.98 7.19
CA SER A 31 -2.26 14.15 7.87
C SER A 31 -3.71 14.41 7.46
N PRO A 32 -4.50 15.15 8.27
CA PRO A 32 -5.83 15.58 7.85
C PRO A 32 -5.78 16.46 6.59
N ASP A 33 -6.94 16.63 5.94
CA ASP A 33 -7.14 17.43 4.73
C ASP A 33 -7.80 18.81 4.98
N HIS A 34 -7.84 19.23 6.24
CA HIS A 34 -8.26 20.57 6.63
C HIS A 34 -7.09 21.38 7.21
N GLY A 35 -7.27 22.70 7.24
CA GLY A 35 -6.36 23.63 7.90
C GLY A 35 -6.56 23.68 9.42
N THR A 36 -6.08 24.76 10.04
CA THR A 36 -6.09 24.94 11.50
C THR A 36 -7.46 25.32 12.08
N ALA A 37 -8.34 25.94 11.30
CA ALA A 37 -9.68 26.36 11.72
C ALA A 37 -9.69 27.12 13.07
N PHE A 38 -8.87 28.18 13.18
CA PHE A 38 -8.68 28.95 14.42
C PHE A 38 -9.97 29.55 14.98
N ASP A 39 -10.92 29.87 14.12
CA ASP A 39 -12.23 30.42 14.44
C ASP A 39 -13.10 29.46 15.28
N ILE A 40 -12.85 28.15 15.22
CA ILE A 40 -13.57 27.13 16.01
C ILE A 40 -12.73 26.48 17.11
N ALA A 41 -11.49 26.91 17.29
CA ALA A 41 -10.62 26.39 18.34
C ALA A 41 -11.23 26.61 19.74
N GLY A 42 -11.24 25.56 20.56
CA GLY A 42 -11.80 25.59 21.93
C GLY A 42 -13.34 25.61 21.99
N LYS A 43 -14.05 25.63 20.85
CA LYS A 43 -15.53 25.66 20.81
C LYS A 43 -16.19 24.29 20.75
N ASN A 44 -15.40 23.22 20.66
CA ASN A 44 -15.87 21.84 20.50
C ASN A 44 -16.77 21.62 19.26
N LEU A 45 -16.47 22.33 18.17
CA LEU A 45 -17.22 22.27 16.89
C LEU A 45 -16.47 21.55 15.77
N ALA A 46 -15.21 21.18 15.97
CA ALA A 46 -14.38 20.57 14.92
C ALA A 46 -14.85 19.14 14.61
N ASP A 47 -14.93 18.81 13.32
CA ASP A 47 -15.17 17.43 12.87
C ASP A 47 -13.85 16.63 12.88
N PRO A 48 -13.71 15.59 13.72
CA PRO A 48 -12.48 14.79 13.79
C PRO A 48 -12.34 13.74 12.68
N SER A 49 -13.28 13.64 11.74
CA SER A 49 -13.36 12.54 10.76
C SER A 49 -12.11 12.39 9.89
N SER A 50 -11.61 13.48 9.30
CA SER A 50 -10.36 13.47 8.51
C SER A 50 -9.14 13.04 9.34
N PHE A 51 -9.03 13.54 10.58
CA PHE A 51 -7.94 13.18 11.47
C PHE A 51 -7.97 11.69 11.85
N ARG A 52 -9.15 11.15 12.21
CA ARG A 52 -9.31 9.72 12.51
C ARG A 52 -8.93 8.86 11.31
N LYS A 53 -9.36 9.23 10.11
CA LYS A 53 -8.97 8.53 8.88
C LYS A 53 -7.48 8.58 8.62
N ALA A 54 -6.84 9.74 8.83
CA ALA A 54 -5.40 9.87 8.69
C ALA A 54 -4.64 8.96 9.66
N LEU A 55 -5.10 8.86 10.91
CA LEU A 55 -4.52 7.99 11.92
C LEU A 55 -4.62 6.51 11.51
N PHE A 56 -5.82 6.02 11.18
CA PHE A 56 -6.01 4.62 10.81
C PHE A 56 -5.28 4.25 9.52
N LEU A 57 -5.31 5.12 8.50
CA LEU A 57 -4.54 4.89 7.27
C LEU A 57 -3.03 4.79 7.56
N GLY A 58 -2.51 5.61 8.47
CA GLY A 58 -1.11 5.50 8.89
C GLY A 58 -0.77 4.14 9.50
N ILE A 59 -1.65 3.63 10.37
CA ILE A 59 -1.53 2.29 10.97
C ILE A 59 -1.58 1.20 9.89
N ASP A 60 -2.52 1.30 8.96
CA ASP A 60 -2.72 0.31 7.90
C ASP A 60 -1.50 0.25 6.97
N ILE A 61 -0.98 1.40 6.54
CA ILE A 61 0.23 1.45 5.71
C ILE A 61 1.43 0.85 6.46
N ALA A 62 1.60 1.18 7.75
CA ALA A 62 2.70 0.65 8.54
C ALA A 62 2.64 -0.89 8.65
N ARG A 63 1.45 -1.44 8.92
CA ARG A 63 1.22 -2.89 8.97
C ARG A 63 1.48 -3.53 7.61
N ASN A 64 0.99 -2.93 6.53
CA ASN A 64 1.18 -3.45 5.18
C ASN A 64 2.66 -3.49 4.78
N ARG A 65 3.46 -2.46 5.12
CA ARG A 65 4.91 -2.46 4.87
C ARG A 65 5.63 -3.57 5.64
N ARG A 66 5.23 -3.80 6.89
CA ARG A 66 5.79 -4.88 7.72
C ARG A 66 5.46 -6.25 7.13
N MET A 67 4.18 -6.52 6.87
CA MET A 67 3.74 -7.79 6.28
C MET A 67 4.40 -8.02 4.92
N PHE A 68 4.52 -6.99 4.09
CA PHE A 68 5.23 -7.08 2.81
C PHE A 68 6.68 -7.53 3.02
N SER A 69 7.40 -6.92 3.97
CA SER A 69 8.78 -7.29 4.26
C SER A 69 8.87 -8.75 4.71
N GLU A 70 8.06 -9.15 5.69
CA GLU A 70 7.99 -10.52 6.23
C GLU A 70 7.70 -11.56 5.12
N MET A 71 6.74 -11.29 4.23
CA MET A 71 6.39 -12.20 3.13
C MET A 71 7.51 -12.34 2.07
N HIS A 72 8.41 -11.37 1.96
CA HIS A 72 9.47 -11.35 0.95
C HIS A 72 10.85 -11.77 1.51
N GLU A 73 10.94 -12.20 2.78
CA GLU A 73 12.20 -12.67 3.37
C GLU A 73 12.71 -13.96 2.72
N ASN A 74 11.81 -14.83 2.22
CA ASN A 74 12.16 -16.10 1.61
C ASN A 74 11.38 -16.34 0.31
N VAL A 75 11.64 -15.49 -0.68
CA VAL A 75 11.01 -15.61 -1.99
C VAL A 75 11.38 -16.93 -2.66
N LEU A 76 10.40 -17.58 -3.28
CA LEU A 76 10.64 -18.81 -4.04
C LEU A 76 11.62 -18.54 -5.19
N VAL A 77 12.72 -19.29 -5.21
CA VAL A 77 13.66 -19.26 -6.32
C VAL A 77 13.00 -19.96 -7.51
N LYS A 78 12.95 -19.28 -8.66
CA LYS A 78 12.46 -19.88 -9.89
C LYS A 78 13.43 -20.99 -10.30
N HIS A 79 12.98 -22.24 -10.25
CA HIS A 79 13.76 -23.33 -10.81
C HIS A 79 13.72 -23.23 -12.33
N GLU A 80 14.88 -23.13 -12.97
CA GLU A 80 14.96 -23.34 -14.42
C GLU A 80 14.55 -24.79 -14.69
N ARG A 81 13.53 -24.98 -15.53
CA ARG A 81 13.22 -26.32 -16.03
C ARG A 81 14.46 -26.82 -16.74
N LEU A 82 15.06 -27.89 -16.22
CA LEU A 82 16.01 -28.68 -16.97
C LEU A 82 15.34 -29.06 -18.30
N PRO A 83 16.05 -29.01 -19.43
CA PRO A 83 15.50 -29.47 -20.69
C PRO A 83 15.01 -30.91 -20.52
N ASP A 84 13.82 -31.21 -21.03
CA ASP A 84 13.32 -32.57 -21.09
C ASP A 84 14.33 -33.36 -21.94
N ASN A 85 15.14 -34.20 -21.29
CA ASN A 85 16.00 -35.12 -22.02
C ASN A 85 15.08 -36.16 -22.67
N GLU A 86 14.87 -36.04 -23.99
CA GLU A 86 14.35 -37.13 -24.81
C GLU A 86 15.37 -38.27 -24.77
N GLU A 87 15.25 -39.19 -23.82
CA GLU A 87 15.85 -40.54 -23.84
C GLU A 87 15.38 -41.30 -22.59
N ASP A 88 14.08 -41.58 -22.52
CA ASP A 88 13.57 -42.71 -21.73
C ASP A 88 13.48 -43.92 -22.67
N GLU A 89 14.64 -44.41 -23.13
CA GLU A 89 14.73 -45.77 -23.64
C GLU A 89 14.73 -46.70 -22.42
N GLY A 90 13.53 -46.96 -21.91
CA GLY A 90 13.30 -48.01 -20.93
C GLY A 90 13.87 -49.34 -21.46
N PRO A 91 14.39 -50.21 -20.57
CA PRO A 91 15.08 -51.42 -21.00
C PRO A 91 14.16 -52.28 -21.86
N LEU A 92 14.55 -52.48 -23.12
CA LEU A 92 13.96 -53.44 -24.02
C LEU A 92 14.15 -54.84 -23.42
N ASP A 93 13.08 -55.39 -22.85
CA ASP A 93 12.99 -56.80 -22.48
C ASP A 93 12.94 -57.64 -23.75
N ALA A 94 14.13 -57.89 -24.33
CA ALA A 94 14.33 -58.88 -25.37
C ALA A 94 14.61 -60.22 -24.68
N GLY A 95 13.57 -61.03 -24.60
CA GLY A 95 13.61 -62.32 -23.92
C GLY A 95 14.70 -63.28 -24.44
N GLN A 96 15.10 -64.16 -23.52
CA GLN A 96 15.33 -65.59 -23.73
C GLN A 96 15.27 -66.30 -22.38
#